data_AF-A0A837APC8-F1
#
_entry.id   AF-A0A837APC8-F1
#
_cell.length_a   1.000
_cell.length_b   1.000
_cell.length_c   1.000
_cell.angle_alpha   90.00
_cell.angle_beta   90.00
_cell.angle_gamma   90.00
#
_symmetry.space_group_name_H-M   'P 1'
#
loop_
_entity.id
_entity.type
_entity.pdbx_description
1 polymer ?
#
loop_
_entity_poly.entity_id
_entity_poly.type
_entity_poly.pdbx_seq_one_letter_code
_entity_poly.pdbx_strand_id
1 'polypeptide(L)'
;MRSQPLGQNRAGQYVYESPSGRFIRLSTVNAVSEGSQQAEKLGRAAFLRAANDEELRACAEGFLWTIRQGGKTTWNDLARFAKVVYAHELPRGEAPDDARLHRLQEALEAAAYRRFTALATAPDEAAFKSATDFYYGLPTARMRTAESVYLQQYSTPLPMAVVSQRLLAGDDDLAGKSVLEPTAGNGGLLNLLPSEARLYASELDENRLAALGETGRVSVLHGDATVLAFRERFGVADGFDYTIANPPFGQMERSQRYDKLPDVRRFDHYIALRALGARKDQGRSVMILGADSSQSDGTVKGGSKSLLNYLHDHYEVHGVTEVDGRLYARHGAGYNIRIVVVGDKRA
;
A
#
# COMPACT_ATOMS: atom_id res chain seq x y z
N MET A 1 5.57 20.13 -38.57
CA MET A 1 4.92 19.08 -37.74
C MET A 1 4.84 19.58 -36.31
N ARG A 2 3.70 19.41 -35.63
CA ARG A 2 3.50 19.92 -34.25
C ARG A 2 3.90 18.85 -33.24
N SER A 3 4.67 19.23 -32.22
CA SER A 3 4.97 18.39 -31.07
C SER A 3 3.71 18.15 -30.23
N GLN A 4 3.53 16.94 -29.71
CA GLN A 4 2.38 16.58 -28.87
C GLN A 4 2.79 16.38 -27.41
N PRO A 5 2.05 16.92 -26.42
CA PRO A 5 2.34 16.67 -25.01
C PRO A 5 1.97 15.23 -24.62
N LEU A 6 2.85 14.56 -23.88
CA LEU A 6 2.66 13.19 -23.40
C LEU A 6 2.23 13.14 -21.92
N GLY A 7 2.65 14.12 -21.12
CA GLY A 7 2.41 14.18 -19.69
C GLY A 7 3.50 14.94 -18.95
N GLN A 8 3.47 14.90 -17.62
CA GLN A 8 4.52 15.45 -16.75
C GLN A 8 5.39 14.33 -16.21
N ASN A 9 6.70 14.57 -16.09
CA ASN A 9 7.63 13.65 -15.41
C ASN A 9 7.58 13.85 -13.88
N ARG A 10 8.36 13.06 -13.12
CA ARG A 10 8.51 13.18 -11.66
C ARG A 10 8.76 14.62 -11.19
N ALA A 11 9.59 15.37 -11.91
CA ALA A 11 9.93 16.76 -11.61
C ALA A 11 8.81 17.78 -11.96
N GLY A 12 7.71 17.34 -12.55
CA GLY A 12 6.59 18.20 -12.97
C GLY A 12 6.79 18.87 -14.32
N GLN A 13 7.84 18.49 -15.06
CA GLN A 13 8.15 19.06 -16.37
C GLN A 13 7.36 18.34 -17.45
N TYR A 14 6.81 19.09 -18.41
CA TYR A 14 6.10 18.50 -19.54
C TYR A 14 7.05 17.82 -20.52
N VAL A 15 6.72 16.59 -20.86
CA VAL A 15 7.38 15.79 -21.88
C VAL A 15 6.54 15.82 -23.15
N TYR A 16 7.22 16.02 -24.28
CA TYR A 16 6.61 16.11 -25.61
C TYR A 16 7.20 15.06 -26.54
N GLU A 17 6.42 14.64 -27.53
CA GLU A 17 6.86 13.80 -28.64
C GLU A 17 6.88 14.59 -29.95
N SER A 18 7.92 14.35 -30.74
CA SER A 18 8.12 14.88 -32.09
C SER A 18 8.65 13.77 -33.02
N PRO A 19 8.71 14.00 -34.34
CA PRO A 19 9.33 13.04 -35.27
C PRO A 19 10.79 12.69 -34.93
N SER A 20 11.51 13.59 -34.26
CA SER A 20 12.89 13.39 -33.80
C SER A 20 12.99 12.72 -32.42
N GLY A 21 11.87 12.29 -31.83
CA GLY A 21 11.83 11.68 -30.50
C GLY A 21 11.28 12.60 -29.41
N ARG A 22 11.46 12.18 -28.15
CA ARG A 22 10.94 12.90 -26.97
C ARG A 22 11.88 13.99 -26.50
N PHE A 23 11.28 15.03 -25.92
CA PHE A 23 12.01 16.10 -25.26
C PHE A 23 11.25 16.65 -24.06
N ILE A 24 12.00 17.18 -23.09
CA ILE A 24 11.48 17.90 -21.92
C ILE A 24 11.56 19.39 -22.23
N ARG A 25 10.45 20.10 -22.07
CA ARG A 25 10.43 21.56 -22.26
C ARG A 25 10.82 22.25 -20.95
N LEU A 26 11.95 22.95 -20.95
CA LEU A 26 12.42 23.74 -19.79
C LEU A 26 11.90 25.18 -19.83
N SER A 27 11.75 25.76 -21.03
CA SER A 27 11.21 27.11 -21.23
C SER A 27 10.57 27.25 -22.61
N THR A 28 10.25 28.48 -23.02
CA THR A 28 9.79 28.77 -24.38
C THR A 28 10.87 28.49 -25.45
N VAL A 29 12.15 28.57 -25.07
CA VAL A 29 13.29 28.47 -25.99
C VAL A 29 14.25 27.31 -25.68
N ASN A 30 14.16 26.71 -24.48
CA ASN A 30 15.06 25.63 -24.05
C ASN A 30 14.31 24.31 -23.90
N ALA A 31 14.89 23.25 -24.46
CA ALA A 31 14.43 21.88 -24.33
C ALA A 31 15.61 20.91 -24.19
N VAL A 32 15.38 19.78 -23.51
CA VAL A 32 16.33 18.68 -23.42
C VAL A 32 15.78 17.53 -24.24
N SER A 33 16.51 17.08 -25.26
CA SER A 33 16.09 15.94 -26.10
C SER A 33 16.64 14.62 -25.53
N GLU A 34 15.86 13.54 -25.67
CA GLU A 34 16.11 12.19 -25.12
C GLU A 34 17.45 11.55 -25.55
N GLY A 35 18.14 12.09 -26.56
CA GLY A 35 19.49 11.64 -27.01
C GLY A 35 20.63 12.62 -26.71
N SER A 36 20.40 13.66 -25.89
CA SER A 36 21.44 14.63 -25.54
C SER A 36 22.29 14.17 -24.36
N GLN A 37 23.51 14.68 -24.22
CA GLN A 37 24.37 14.42 -23.05
C GLN A 37 23.70 14.82 -21.73
N GLN A 38 22.83 15.84 -21.75
CA GLN A 38 22.06 16.23 -20.57
C GLN A 38 20.98 15.20 -20.21
N ALA A 39 20.41 14.51 -21.20
CA ALA A 39 19.41 13.46 -20.97
C ALA A 39 19.98 12.23 -20.25
N GLU A 40 21.26 11.90 -20.48
CA GLU A 40 21.93 10.77 -19.80
C GLU A 40 21.89 10.90 -18.28
N LYS A 41 22.05 12.13 -17.76
CA LYS A 41 21.99 12.40 -16.31
C LYS A 41 20.59 12.36 -15.73
N LEU A 42 19.57 12.60 -16.55
CA LEU A 42 18.17 12.63 -16.13
C LEU A 42 17.55 11.22 -16.10
N GLY A 43 18.12 10.29 -16.88
CA GLY A 43 17.61 8.92 -17.03
C GLY A 43 16.33 8.84 -17.86
N ARG A 44 15.93 7.62 -18.21
CA ARG A 44 14.79 7.33 -19.11
C ARG A 44 13.46 7.79 -18.54
N ALA A 45 13.24 7.64 -17.24
CA ALA A 45 11.99 8.00 -16.59
C ALA A 45 11.67 9.51 -16.69
N ALA A 46 12.68 10.37 -16.81
CA ALA A 46 12.48 11.80 -17.04
C ALA A 46 11.77 12.10 -18.38
N PHE A 47 11.84 11.18 -19.34
CA PHE A 47 11.18 11.21 -20.65
C PHE A 47 9.97 10.26 -20.73
N LEU A 48 9.44 9.84 -19.57
CA LEU A 48 8.30 8.93 -19.46
C LEU A 48 8.53 7.59 -20.14
N ARG A 49 9.72 6.99 -19.96
CA ARG A 49 10.03 5.61 -20.36
C ARG A 49 10.50 4.81 -19.16
N ALA A 50 10.08 3.55 -19.09
CA ALA A 50 10.48 2.66 -18.02
C ALA A 50 10.81 1.26 -18.54
N ALA A 51 12.04 0.81 -18.32
CA ALA A 51 12.50 -0.54 -18.64
C ALA A 51 12.55 -1.46 -17.41
N ASN A 52 12.35 -0.91 -16.21
CA ASN A 52 12.30 -1.65 -14.95
C ASN A 52 11.30 -1.01 -13.97
N ASP A 53 11.06 -1.64 -12.83
CA ASP A 53 10.05 -1.19 -11.87
C ASP A 53 10.41 0.13 -11.17
N GLU A 54 11.69 0.42 -10.96
CA GLU A 54 12.13 1.70 -10.39
C GLU A 54 11.79 2.87 -11.32
N GLU A 55 12.13 2.74 -12.61
CA GLU A 55 11.78 3.72 -13.63
C GLU A 55 10.25 3.80 -13.83
N LEU A 56 9.53 2.70 -13.67
CA LEU A 56 8.06 2.66 -13.75
C LEU A 56 7.43 3.47 -12.62
N ARG A 57 7.89 3.28 -11.38
CA ARG A 57 7.50 4.09 -10.21
C ARG A 57 7.83 5.57 -10.44
N ALA A 58 8.99 5.88 -11.03
CA ALA A 58 9.37 7.25 -11.38
C ALA A 58 8.46 7.89 -12.44
N CYS A 59 8.05 7.14 -13.46
CA CYS A 59 7.04 7.59 -14.41
C CYS A 59 5.69 7.82 -13.73
N ALA A 60 5.26 6.91 -12.85
CA ALA A 60 3.98 6.99 -12.16
C ALA A 60 3.87 8.24 -11.26
N GLU A 61 4.97 8.70 -10.65
CA GLU A 61 4.99 9.98 -9.93
C GLU A 61 4.64 11.19 -10.83
N GLY A 62 5.01 11.12 -12.11
CA GLY A 62 4.62 12.09 -13.11
C GLY A 62 3.10 12.15 -13.34
N PHE A 63 2.45 10.99 -13.37
CA PHE A 63 1.00 10.86 -13.52
C PHE A 63 0.24 11.50 -12.34
N LEU A 64 0.80 11.46 -11.13
CA LEU A 64 0.17 12.01 -9.93
C LEU A 64 0.05 13.54 -9.93
N TRP A 65 0.73 14.28 -10.81
CA TRP A 65 0.62 15.74 -10.86
C TRP A 65 -0.80 16.23 -11.11
N THR A 66 -1.55 15.55 -11.98
CA THR A 66 -2.97 15.84 -12.22
C THR A 66 -3.78 15.72 -10.94
N ILE A 67 -3.54 14.68 -10.15
CA ILE A 67 -4.26 14.41 -8.90
C ILE A 67 -3.92 15.47 -7.84
N ARG A 68 -2.64 15.83 -7.74
CA ARG A 68 -2.15 16.86 -6.82
C ARG A 68 -2.71 18.25 -7.10
N GLN A 69 -3.12 18.51 -8.34
CA GLN A 69 -3.77 19.74 -8.75
C GLN A 69 -5.31 19.69 -8.59
N GLY A 70 -5.83 18.66 -7.90
CA GLY A 70 -7.26 18.46 -7.67
C GLY A 70 -7.99 17.75 -8.81
N GLY A 71 -7.25 17.28 -9.82
CA GLY A 71 -7.80 16.51 -10.93
C GLY A 71 -8.17 15.08 -10.53
N LYS A 72 -9.06 14.47 -11.30
CA LYS A 72 -9.42 13.05 -11.18
C LYS A 72 -9.01 12.33 -12.45
N THR A 73 -8.55 11.09 -12.28
CA THR A 73 -8.09 10.24 -13.38
C THR A 73 -8.95 8.99 -13.51
N THR A 74 -9.00 8.46 -14.72
CA THR A 74 -9.80 7.30 -15.11
C THR A 74 -8.89 6.18 -15.60
N TRP A 75 -9.46 4.97 -15.74
CA TRP A 75 -8.74 3.85 -16.35
C TRP A 75 -8.24 4.17 -17.76
N ASN A 76 -8.99 4.97 -18.54
CA ASN A 76 -8.58 5.38 -19.87
C ASN A 76 -7.36 6.31 -19.83
N ASP A 77 -7.22 7.11 -18.78
CA ASP A 77 -6.03 7.95 -18.57
C ASP A 77 -4.81 7.08 -18.26
N LEU A 78 -4.97 6.08 -17.39
CA LEU A 78 -3.93 5.09 -17.08
C LEU A 78 -3.50 4.32 -18.34
N ALA A 79 -4.45 3.82 -19.14
CA ALA A 79 -4.16 3.07 -20.36
C ALA A 79 -3.46 3.93 -21.43
N ARG A 80 -3.83 5.21 -21.55
CA ARG A 80 -3.12 6.17 -22.41
C ARG A 80 -1.70 6.43 -21.91
N PHE A 81 -1.53 6.60 -20.60
CA PHE A 81 -0.22 6.78 -20.00
C PHE A 81 0.67 5.55 -20.13
N ALA A 82 0.11 4.35 -20.02
CA ALA A 82 0.82 3.09 -20.25
C ALA A 82 1.40 3.00 -21.67
N LYS A 83 0.65 3.43 -22.69
CA LYS A 83 1.17 3.51 -24.07
C LYS A 83 2.39 4.42 -24.17
N VAL A 84 2.41 5.52 -23.41
CA VAL A 84 3.57 6.42 -23.36
C VAL A 84 4.74 5.73 -22.67
N VAL A 85 4.53 5.14 -21.49
CA VAL A 85 5.61 4.55 -20.68
C VAL A 85 6.27 3.36 -21.37
N TYR A 86 5.47 2.46 -21.95
CA TYR A 86 5.93 1.25 -22.62
C TYR A 86 6.21 1.41 -24.12
N ALA A 87 6.14 2.62 -24.68
CA ALA A 87 6.26 2.86 -26.12
C ALA A 87 7.52 2.27 -26.78
N HIS A 88 8.59 2.06 -26.01
CA HIS A 88 9.86 1.51 -26.50
C HIS A 88 9.88 -0.02 -26.58
N GLU A 89 8.96 -0.69 -25.88
CA GLU A 89 8.81 -2.16 -25.90
C GLU A 89 7.64 -2.62 -26.77
N LEU A 90 6.71 -1.71 -27.07
CA LEU A 90 5.52 -2.03 -27.84
C LEU A 90 5.79 -1.89 -29.35
N PRO A 91 5.31 -2.84 -30.18
CA PRO A 91 5.25 -2.63 -31.61
C PRO A 91 4.41 -1.38 -31.93
N ARG A 92 4.71 -0.71 -33.06
CA ARG A 92 4.06 0.56 -33.42
C ARG A 92 2.55 0.39 -33.50
N GLY A 93 1.82 1.14 -32.67
CA GLY A 93 0.36 1.18 -32.67
C GLY A 93 -0.31 0.14 -31.76
N GLU A 94 0.46 -0.74 -31.10
CA GLU A 94 -0.10 -1.72 -30.18
C GLU A 94 -0.41 -1.12 -28.80
N ALA A 95 -1.37 -1.75 -28.11
CA ALA A 95 -1.72 -1.41 -26.74
C ALA A 95 -0.92 -2.26 -25.75
N PRO A 96 -0.57 -1.72 -24.56
CA PRO A 96 -0.03 -2.53 -23.47
C PRO A 96 -1.01 -3.65 -23.13
N ASP A 97 -0.46 -4.84 -22.88
CA ASP A 97 -1.21 -5.96 -22.35
C ASP A 97 -1.66 -5.72 -20.89
N ASP A 98 -2.53 -6.62 -20.46
CA ASP A 98 -3.11 -6.68 -19.13
C ASP A 98 -2.05 -6.72 -18.00
N ALA A 99 -0.94 -7.45 -18.20
CA ALA A 99 0.12 -7.54 -17.20
C ALA A 99 0.85 -6.20 -17.02
N ARG A 100 1.16 -5.49 -18.11
CA ARG A 100 1.78 -4.16 -18.08
C ARG A 100 0.86 -3.11 -17.46
N LEU A 101 -0.44 -3.14 -17.76
CA LEU A 101 -1.42 -2.25 -17.15
C LEU A 101 -1.51 -2.47 -15.63
N HIS A 102 -1.50 -3.72 -15.18
CA HIS A 102 -1.48 -4.06 -13.76
C HIS A 102 -0.21 -3.56 -13.07
N ARG A 103 0.98 -3.82 -13.65
CA ARG A 103 2.26 -3.32 -13.09
C ARG A 103 2.29 -1.79 -12.97
N LEU A 104 1.79 -1.07 -13.97
CA LEU A 104 1.71 0.39 -13.89
C LEU A 104 0.72 0.85 -12.82
N GLN A 105 -0.40 0.14 -12.64
CA GLN A 105 -1.36 0.43 -11.57
C GLN A 105 -0.69 0.27 -10.19
N GLU A 106 0.03 -0.84 -9.96
CA GLU A 106 0.77 -1.05 -8.70
C GLU A 106 1.85 0.00 -8.48
N ALA A 107 2.61 0.36 -9.52
CA ALA A 107 3.61 1.42 -9.45
C ALA A 107 2.98 2.79 -9.12
N LEU A 108 1.78 3.05 -9.64
CA LEU A 108 1.01 4.26 -9.34
C LEU A 108 0.50 4.29 -7.89
N GLU A 109 0.02 3.16 -7.36
CA GLU A 109 -0.35 3.04 -5.95
C GLU A 109 0.86 3.30 -5.05
N ALA A 110 2.00 2.65 -5.30
CA ALA A 110 3.23 2.86 -4.54
C ALA A 110 3.71 4.33 -4.60
N ALA A 111 3.67 4.95 -5.79
CA ALA A 111 3.98 6.36 -5.95
C ALA A 111 3.01 7.27 -5.18
N ALA A 112 1.73 6.92 -5.12
CA ALA A 112 0.71 7.67 -4.39
C ALA A 112 0.98 7.63 -2.88
N TYR A 113 1.30 6.47 -2.30
CA TYR A 113 1.71 6.37 -0.90
C TYR A 113 2.93 7.25 -0.62
N ARG A 114 4.01 7.09 -1.39
CA ARG A 114 5.24 7.88 -1.20
C ARG A 114 4.98 9.39 -1.29
N ARG A 115 4.17 9.81 -2.25
CA ARG A 115 3.86 11.23 -2.43
C ARG A 115 2.98 11.77 -1.31
N PHE A 116 2.00 10.99 -0.87
CA PHE A 116 1.17 11.33 0.28
C PHE A 116 2.02 11.50 1.54
N THR A 117 2.94 10.57 1.82
CA THR A 117 3.87 10.63 2.95
C THR A 117 4.75 11.88 2.94
N ALA A 118 5.16 12.35 1.76
CA ALA A 118 5.95 13.58 1.65
C ALA A 118 5.14 14.87 1.93
N LEU A 119 3.80 14.77 2.00
CA LEU A 119 2.88 15.90 2.20
C LEU A 119 2.23 15.90 3.58
N ALA A 120 2.18 14.76 4.27
CA ALA A 120 1.55 14.59 5.57
C ALA A 120 2.57 14.07 6.59
N THR A 121 2.57 14.66 7.78
CA THR A 121 3.56 14.38 8.84
C THR A 121 2.97 13.65 10.05
N ALA A 122 1.64 13.60 10.16
CA ALA A 122 0.93 12.96 11.26
C ALA A 122 -0.44 12.44 10.77
N PRO A 123 -1.03 11.43 11.42
CA PRO A 123 -2.34 10.88 11.04
C PRO A 123 -3.49 11.75 11.58
N ASP A 124 -3.58 13.00 11.11
CA ASP A 124 -4.59 13.98 11.51
C ASP A 124 -5.71 14.15 10.46
N GLU A 125 -6.65 15.07 10.73
CA GLU A 125 -7.76 15.37 9.82
C GLU A 125 -7.29 15.93 8.46
N ALA A 126 -6.20 16.70 8.44
CA ALA A 126 -5.64 17.24 7.21
C ALA A 126 -5.03 16.13 6.35
N ALA A 127 -4.32 15.18 6.97
CA ALA A 127 -3.81 13.98 6.34
C ALA A 127 -4.97 13.10 5.83
N PHE A 128 -6.05 12.93 6.59
CA PHE A 128 -7.23 12.18 6.15
C PHE A 128 -7.88 12.80 4.91
N LYS A 129 -8.03 14.13 4.88
CA LYS A 129 -8.57 14.85 3.72
C LYS A 129 -7.66 14.69 2.50
N SER A 130 -6.36 14.90 2.66
CA SER A 130 -5.38 14.71 1.58
C SER A 130 -5.39 13.28 1.05
N ALA A 131 -5.39 12.28 1.93
CA ALA A 131 -5.50 10.86 1.59
C ALA A 131 -6.77 10.57 0.77
N THR A 132 -7.88 11.23 1.12
CA THR A 132 -9.16 11.12 0.43
C THR A 132 -9.09 11.71 -0.98
N ASP A 133 -8.46 12.88 -1.12
CA ASP A 133 -8.24 13.53 -2.42
C ASP A 133 -7.39 12.64 -3.34
N PHE A 134 -6.32 12.02 -2.82
CA PHE A 134 -5.52 11.03 -3.58
C PHE A 134 -6.36 9.80 -3.98
N TYR A 135 -7.07 9.18 -3.02
CA TYR A 135 -7.84 7.97 -3.27
C TYR A 135 -8.92 8.15 -4.34
N TYR A 136 -9.65 9.26 -4.29
CA TYR A 136 -10.68 9.58 -5.30
C TYR A 136 -10.11 10.17 -6.60
N GLY A 137 -8.88 10.67 -6.59
CA GLY A 137 -8.17 11.14 -7.77
C GLY A 137 -7.54 10.02 -8.60
N LEU A 138 -7.10 8.92 -7.97
CA LEU A 138 -6.52 7.75 -8.63
C LEU A 138 -7.54 7.02 -9.52
N PRO A 139 -7.12 6.34 -10.59
CA PRO A 139 -8.03 5.56 -11.42
C PRO A 139 -8.57 4.36 -10.63
N THR A 140 -9.85 4.02 -10.84
CA THR A 140 -10.41 2.79 -10.29
C THR A 140 -9.73 1.57 -10.90
N ALA A 141 -9.18 0.70 -10.05
CA ALA A 141 -8.63 -0.59 -10.43
C ALA A 141 -9.67 -1.41 -11.21
N ARG A 142 -9.38 -1.73 -12.47
CA ARG A 142 -10.23 -2.63 -13.28
C ARG A 142 -9.67 -4.03 -13.40
N MET A 143 -8.37 -4.17 -13.16
CA MET A 143 -7.64 -5.39 -13.36
C MET A 143 -7.43 -6.11 -12.05
N ARG A 144 -8.00 -7.30 -11.96
CA ARG A 144 -7.72 -8.24 -10.88
C ARG A 144 -6.95 -9.40 -11.51
N THR A 145 -5.72 -9.64 -11.07
CA THR A 145 -5.02 -10.88 -11.45
C THR A 145 -5.71 -12.05 -10.77
N ALA A 146 -5.68 -13.24 -11.38
CA ALA A 146 -6.22 -14.45 -10.76
C ALA A 146 -5.63 -14.67 -9.36
N GLU A 147 -4.36 -14.32 -9.18
CA GLU A 147 -3.62 -14.39 -7.93
C GLU A 147 -4.09 -13.37 -6.88
N SER A 148 -4.27 -12.09 -7.21
CA SER A 148 -4.81 -11.09 -6.25
C SER A 148 -6.26 -11.39 -5.86
N VAL A 149 -7.06 -11.96 -6.77
CA VAL A 149 -8.43 -12.44 -6.45
C VAL A 149 -8.37 -13.64 -5.51
N TYR A 150 -7.51 -14.60 -5.81
CA TYR A 150 -7.38 -15.84 -5.05
C TYR A 150 -6.84 -15.58 -3.64
N LEU A 151 -5.78 -14.78 -3.53
CA LEU A 151 -5.14 -14.43 -2.26
C LEU A 151 -5.91 -13.35 -1.49
N GLN A 152 -6.83 -12.65 -2.14
CA GLN A 152 -7.56 -11.50 -1.58
C GLN A 152 -6.62 -10.44 -0.98
N GLN A 153 -5.50 -10.18 -1.68
CA GLN A 153 -4.49 -9.22 -1.29
C GLN A 153 -4.78 -7.87 -1.95
N TYR A 154 -5.25 -6.91 -1.17
CA TYR A 154 -5.56 -5.56 -1.63
C TYR A 154 -4.77 -4.52 -0.82
N SER A 155 -4.20 -3.53 -1.50
CA SER A 155 -3.57 -2.37 -0.85
C SER A 155 -4.56 -1.63 0.05
N THR A 156 -4.15 -1.24 1.26
CA THR A 156 -4.98 -0.49 2.22
C THR A 156 -5.31 0.92 1.70
N PRO A 157 -6.57 1.28 1.38
CA PRO A 157 -6.94 2.64 1.00
C PRO A 157 -6.29 3.71 1.90
N LEU A 158 -5.64 4.71 1.28
CA LEU A 158 -4.93 5.78 1.98
C LEU A 158 -5.72 6.39 3.15
N PRO A 159 -7.02 6.76 3.01
CA PRO A 159 -7.79 7.34 4.11
C PRO A 159 -7.91 6.40 5.32
N MET A 160 -8.05 5.11 5.08
CA MET A 160 -8.12 4.12 6.14
C MET A 160 -6.75 3.88 6.77
N ALA A 161 -5.68 3.96 5.99
CA ALA A 161 -4.33 3.91 6.53
C ALA A 161 -4.09 5.05 7.53
N VAL A 162 -4.60 6.26 7.26
CA VAL A 162 -4.59 7.39 8.20
C VAL A 162 -5.37 7.05 9.48
N VAL A 163 -6.62 6.59 9.34
CA VAL A 163 -7.47 6.24 10.49
C VAL A 163 -6.83 5.15 11.35
N SER A 164 -6.33 4.08 10.74
CA SER A 164 -5.69 2.98 11.45
C SER A 164 -4.42 3.42 12.20
N GLN A 165 -3.62 4.31 11.61
CA GLN A 165 -2.46 4.89 12.30
C GLN A 165 -2.86 5.83 13.44
N ARG A 166 -3.94 6.63 13.29
CA ARG A 166 -4.48 7.46 14.38
C ARG A 166 -4.98 6.61 15.55
N LEU A 167 -5.66 5.49 15.25
CA LEU A 167 -6.13 4.52 16.25
C LEU A 167 -4.97 3.80 16.94
N LEU A 168 -3.90 3.49 16.20
CA LEU A 168 -2.70 2.85 16.74
C LEU A 168 -1.98 3.80 17.69
N ALA A 169 -1.71 5.03 17.25
CA ALA A 169 -1.00 6.01 18.04
C ALA A 169 -1.81 6.45 19.26
N GLY A 170 -3.12 6.69 19.12
CA GLY A 170 -3.91 7.26 20.20
C GLY A 170 -3.28 8.57 20.68
N ASP A 171 -3.14 8.74 21.98
CA ASP A 171 -2.44 9.90 22.56
C ASP A 171 -1.05 9.50 23.11
N ASP A 172 -0.53 8.33 22.70
CA ASP A 172 0.74 7.78 23.15
C ASP A 172 1.92 8.49 22.47
N ASP A 173 3.06 8.59 23.17
CA ASP A 173 4.34 8.95 22.56
C ASP A 173 5.03 7.70 21.98
N LEU A 174 5.17 7.68 20.65
CA LEU A 174 5.76 6.57 19.90
C LEU A 174 7.29 6.70 19.73
N ALA A 175 7.93 7.74 20.28
CA ALA A 175 9.37 7.91 20.19
C ALA A 175 10.13 6.69 20.74
N GLY A 176 11.00 6.09 19.93
CA GLY A 176 11.77 4.88 20.27
C GLY A 176 10.96 3.58 20.35
N LYS A 177 9.63 3.64 20.23
CA LYS A 177 8.74 2.47 20.27
C LYS A 177 8.82 1.68 18.97
N SER A 178 8.71 0.36 19.09
CA SER A 178 8.78 -0.57 17.98
C SER A 178 7.38 -0.88 17.44
N VAL A 179 7.22 -0.79 16.11
CA VAL A 179 5.95 -1.05 15.42
C VAL A 179 6.15 -2.12 14.36
N LEU A 180 5.37 -3.20 14.43
CA LEU A 180 5.38 -4.29 13.44
C LEU A 180 4.18 -4.20 12.49
N GLU A 181 4.45 -4.25 11.18
CA GLU A 181 3.48 -4.57 10.14
C GLU A 181 3.83 -5.89 9.45
N PRO A 182 3.07 -6.98 9.68
CA PRO A 182 3.47 -8.32 9.25
C PRO A 182 3.22 -8.59 7.75
N THR A 183 2.46 -7.73 7.06
CA THR A 183 2.04 -7.92 5.65
C THR A 183 2.00 -6.57 4.94
N ALA A 184 3.17 -6.00 4.68
CA ALA A 184 3.31 -4.56 4.54
C ALA A 184 2.84 -3.95 3.22
N GLY A 185 2.78 -4.75 2.16
CA GLY A 185 2.52 -4.27 0.81
C GLY A 185 3.42 -3.09 0.47
N ASN A 186 2.81 -1.93 0.19
CA ASN A 186 3.52 -0.68 -0.12
C ASN A 186 3.78 0.22 1.11
N GLY A 187 3.53 -0.25 2.34
CA GLY A 187 3.85 0.46 3.59
C GLY A 187 2.84 1.53 3.99
N GLY A 188 1.62 1.43 3.46
CA GLY A 188 0.57 2.41 3.72
C GLY A 188 0.20 2.55 5.20
N LEU A 189 0.35 1.48 6.00
CA LEU A 189 0.03 1.49 7.44
C LEU A 189 1.16 2.01 8.33
N LEU A 190 2.32 2.33 7.77
CA LEU A 190 3.51 2.78 8.51
C LEU A 190 3.93 4.21 8.19
N ASN A 191 3.27 4.84 7.22
CA ASN A 191 3.83 6.01 6.54
C ASN A 191 3.68 7.35 7.27
N LEU A 192 2.80 7.45 8.26
CA LEU A 192 2.58 8.65 9.07
C LEU A 192 2.99 8.45 10.53
N LEU A 193 3.60 7.32 10.86
CA LEU A 193 4.14 7.10 12.20
C LEU A 193 5.37 8.00 12.42
N PRO A 194 5.57 8.53 13.65
CA PRO A 194 6.66 9.45 13.96
C PRO A 194 8.02 8.92 13.53
N SER A 195 8.93 9.80 13.10
CA SER A 195 10.26 9.44 12.57
C SER A 195 11.13 8.67 13.58
N GLU A 196 10.86 8.89 14.86
CA GLU A 196 11.54 8.35 16.03
C GLU A 196 11.07 6.93 16.37
N ALA A 197 9.93 6.48 15.81
CA ALA A 197 9.46 5.11 15.97
C ALA A 197 10.38 4.14 15.20
N ARG A 198 10.60 2.93 15.71
CA ARG A 198 11.32 1.87 15.01
C ARG A 198 10.33 1.01 14.25
N LEU A 199 10.36 1.09 12.92
CA LEU A 199 9.38 0.44 12.06
C LEU A 199 9.93 -0.87 11.49
N TYR A 200 9.16 -1.93 11.62
CA TYR A 200 9.49 -3.28 11.17
C TYR A 200 8.38 -3.80 10.27
N ALA A 201 8.74 -4.29 9.09
CA ALA A 201 7.78 -4.73 8.10
C ALA A 201 8.21 -6.05 7.46
N SER A 202 7.27 -6.98 7.27
CA SER A 202 7.48 -8.12 6.39
C SER A 202 6.52 -8.12 5.21
N GLU A 203 7.02 -8.60 4.08
CA GLU A 203 6.25 -8.72 2.84
C GLU A 203 6.68 -9.98 2.08
N LEU A 204 5.72 -10.63 1.43
CA LEU A 204 5.92 -11.85 0.65
C LEU A 204 6.31 -11.52 -0.81
N ASP A 205 5.79 -10.43 -1.36
CA ASP A 205 6.15 -9.95 -2.70
C ASP A 205 7.47 -9.16 -2.70
N GLU A 206 8.47 -9.64 -3.44
CA GLU A 206 9.80 -9.03 -3.48
C GLU A 206 9.81 -7.61 -4.07
N ASN A 207 8.92 -7.30 -5.02
CA ASN A 207 8.88 -5.99 -5.66
C ASN A 207 8.33 -4.93 -4.72
N ARG A 208 7.28 -5.27 -3.96
CA ARG A 208 6.71 -4.43 -2.90
C ARG A 208 7.69 -4.25 -1.75
N LEU A 209 8.37 -5.33 -1.35
CA LEU A 209 9.45 -5.28 -0.35
C LEU A 209 10.60 -4.34 -0.79
N ALA A 210 11.02 -4.42 -2.05
CA ALA A 210 12.04 -3.52 -2.58
C ALA A 210 11.58 -2.05 -2.52
N ALA A 211 10.34 -1.77 -2.92
CA ALA A 211 9.76 -0.43 -2.86
C ALA A 211 9.66 0.12 -1.42
N LEU A 212 9.34 -0.73 -0.43
CA LEU A 212 9.39 -0.39 0.99
C LEU A 212 10.81 0.01 1.43
N GLY A 213 11.80 -0.79 1.03
CA GLY A 213 13.21 -0.61 1.38
C GLY A 213 13.85 0.66 0.80
N GLU A 214 13.36 1.18 -0.33
CA GLU A 214 13.88 2.39 -0.98
C GLU A 214 13.90 3.63 -0.05
N THR A 215 13.02 3.68 0.95
CA THR A 215 12.95 4.81 1.89
C THR A 215 14.04 4.78 2.97
N GLY A 216 14.63 3.60 3.24
CA GLY A 216 15.52 3.37 4.39
C GLY A 216 14.86 3.56 5.77
N ARG A 217 13.56 3.90 5.82
CA ARG A 217 12.83 4.24 7.05
C ARG A 217 12.38 3.02 7.85
N VAL A 218 12.18 1.89 7.16
CA VAL A 218 11.58 0.67 7.67
C VAL A 218 12.60 -0.47 7.59
N SER A 219 12.77 -1.21 8.68
CA SER A 219 13.51 -2.48 8.67
C SER A 219 12.62 -3.55 8.02
N VAL A 220 12.99 -3.97 6.81
CA VAL A 220 12.18 -4.88 6.00
C VAL A 220 12.71 -6.32 6.05
N LEU A 221 11.81 -7.30 6.01
CA LEU A 221 12.14 -8.72 5.84
C LEU A 221 11.24 -9.38 4.80
N HIS A 222 11.85 -10.12 3.88
CA HIS A 222 11.10 -11.03 3.01
C HIS A 222 10.66 -12.27 3.81
N GLY A 223 9.38 -12.62 3.72
CA GLY A 223 8.91 -13.89 4.28
C GLY A 223 7.40 -14.00 4.47
N ASP A 224 6.95 -15.25 4.55
CA ASP A 224 5.56 -15.60 4.81
C ASP A 224 5.18 -15.33 6.29
N ALA A 225 4.28 -14.38 6.49
CA ALA A 225 3.76 -13.95 7.77
C ALA A 225 3.02 -15.05 8.57
N THR A 226 2.69 -16.20 7.96
CA THR A 226 2.12 -17.35 8.66
C THR A 226 3.17 -18.17 9.40
N VAL A 227 4.45 -18.10 9.02
CA VAL A 227 5.53 -18.88 9.63
C VAL A 227 6.70 -18.05 10.13
N LEU A 228 6.85 -16.80 9.68
CA LEU A 228 7.98 -15.94 10.05
C LEU A 228 8.08 -15.69 11.56
N ALA A 229 9.20 -16.02 12.18
CA ALA A 229 9.46 -15.77 13.60
C ALA A 229 9.84 -14.30 13.84
N PHE A 230 8.86 -13.39 13.87
CA PHE A 230 9.07 -11.94 13.83
C PHE A 230 10.10 -11.43 14.87
N ARG A 231 9.97 -11.81 16.14
CA ARG A 231 10.86 -11.36 17.24
C ARG A 231 12.32 -11.71 16.98
N GLU A 232 12.59 -12.96 16.65
CA GLU A 232 13.94 -13.45 16.37
C GLU A 232 14.52 -12.81 15.11
N ARG A 233 13.75 -12.84 14.02
CA ARG A 233 14.21 -12.40 12.70
C ARG A 233 14.50 -10.90 12.63
N PHE A 234 13.76 -10.09 13.38
CA PHE A 234 14.01 -8.65 13.51
C PHE A 234 14.95 -8.29 14.68
N GLY A 235 15.39 -9.27 15.49
CA GLY A 235 16.22 -9.01 16.67
C GLY A 235 15.50 -8.23 17.78
N VAL A 236 14.16 -8.33 17.86
CA VAL A 236 13.32 -7.68 18.87
C VAL A 236 12.87 -8.72 19.89
N ALA A 237 13.83 -9.22 20.67
CA ALA A 237 13.64 -10.36 21.57
C ALA A 237 12.50 -10.16 22.58
N ASP A 238 12.32 -8.95 23.11
CA ASP A 238 11.29 -8.64 24.12
C ASP A 238 9.88 -8.43 23.52
N GLY A 239 9.74 -8.47 22.20
CA GLY A 239 8.49 -8.20 21.50
C GLY A 239 8.32 -6.75 21.06
N PHE A 240 7.38 -6.52 20.17
CA PHE A 240 7.06 -5.19 19.63
C PHE A 240 6.15 -4.41 20.59
N ASP A 241 6.26 -3.08 20.63
CA ASP A 241 5.38 -2.23 21.44
C ASP A 241 3.99 -2.11 20.80
N TYR A 242 3.96 -1.99 19.46
CA TYR A 242 2.74 -1.82 18.68
C TYR A 242 2.72 -2.76 17.47
N THR A 243 1.52 -3.16 17.03
CA THR A 243 1.37 -3.88 15.76
C THR A 243 0.21 -3.35 14.95
N ILE A 244 0.36 -3.27 13.62
CA ILE A 244 -0.70 -2.82 12.73
C ILE A 244 -0.73 -3.72 11.50
N ALA A 245 -1.91 -4.15 11.06
CA ALA A 245 -1.97 -5.10 9.95
C ALA A 245 -3.23 -4.97 9.11
N ASN A 246 -3.08 -5.22 7.81
CA ASN A 246 -4.14 -5.55 6.87
C ASN A 246 -3.74 -6.84 6.13
N PRO A 247 -3.84 -8.01 6.77
CA PRO A 247 -3.41 -9.25 6.15
C PRO A 247 -4.41 -9.71 5.08
N PRO A 248 -4.02 -10.66 4.21
CA PRO A 248 -4.89 -11.18 3.16
C PRO A 248 -6.18 -11.80 3.73
N PHE A 249 -7.33 -11.55 3.10
CA PHE A 249 -8.63 -12.03 3.61
C PHE A 249 -9.00 -13.47 3.20
N GLY A 250 -8.13 -14.09 2.38
CA GLY A 250 -8.31 -15.46 1.89
C GLY A 250 -8.15 -16.54 2.97
N GLN A 251 -8.21 -17.79 2.53
CA GLN A 251 -8.05 -18.97 3.39
C GLN A 251 -6.74 -19.69 3.12
N MET A 252 -6.09 -20.16 4.19
CA MET A 252 -5.01 -21.13 4.13
C MET A 252 -5.55 -22.48 3.64
N GLU A 253 -4.69 -23.25 2.95
CA GLU A 253 -5.04 -24.59 2.48
C GLU A 253 -5.42 -25.52 3.65
N ARG A 254 -4.73 -25.36 4.79
CA ARG A 254 -4.97 -26.11 6.02
C ARG A 254 -5.18 -25.15 7.18
N SER A 255 -6.07 -25.51 8.10
CA SER A 255 -6.20 -24.79 9.36
C SER A 255 -4.91 -24.93 10.17
N GLN A 256 -4.60 -23.89 10.93
CA GLN A 256 -3.51 -23.87 11.89
C GLN A 256 -4.07 -23.71 13.29
N ARG A 257 -3.45 -24.38 14.25
CA ARG A 257 -3.74 -24.15 15.67
C ARG A 257 -3.04 -22.87 16.13
N TYR A 258 -3.73 -22.08 16.95
CA TYR A 258 -3.13 -20.99 17.70
C TYR A 258 -3.62 -21.03 19.15
N ASP A 259 -2.73 -21.32 20.10
CA ASP A 259 -3.07 -21.41 21.52
C ASP A 259 -4.29 -22.34 21.78
N LYS A 260 -5.40 -21.79 22.28
CA LYS A 260 -6.67 -22.49 22.57
C LYS A 260 -7.60 -22.59 21.34
N LEU A 261 -7.27 -21.93 20.24
CA LEU A 261 -8.02 -22.01 18.98
C LEU A 261 -7.49 -23.19 18.16
N PRO A 262 -8.22 -24.33 18.06
CA PRO A 262 -7.73 -25.52 17.38
C PRO A 262 -7.64 -25.34 15.86
N ASP A 263 -8.53 -24.54 15.28
CA ASP A 263 -8.70 -24.41 13.83
C ASP A 263 -8.85 -22.96 13.39
N VAL A 264 -7.74 -22.31 13.07
CA VAL A 264 -7.70 -20.99 12.43
C VAL A 264 -7.34 -21.17 10.96
N ARG A 265 -8.31 -20.98 10.05
CA ARG A 265 -8.13 -21.22 8.61
C ARG A 265 -7.91 -19.95 7.78
N ARG A 266 -8.38 -18.79 8.26
CA ARG A 266 -8.23 -17.52 7.50
C ARG A 266 -6.87 -16.89 7.74
N PHE A 267 -6.26 -16.36 6.68
CA PHE A 267 -4.95 -15.70 6.75
C PHE A 267 -4.99 -14.49 7.67
N ASP A 268 -5.96 -13.59 7.49
CA ASP A 268 -6.15 -12.41 8.32
C ASP A 268 -6.27 -12.71 9.82
N HIS A 269 -7.02 -13.73 10.19
CA HIS A 269 -7.15 -14.14 11.58
C HIS A 269 -5.84 -14.70 12.14
N TYR A 270 -5.20 -15.62 11.41
CA TYR A 270 -3.99 -16.28 11.90
C TYR A 270 -2.81 -15.30 11.99
N ILE A 271 -2.61 -14.46 10.97
CA ILE A 271 -1.54 -13.46 10.96
C ILE A 271 -1.77 -12.41 12.05
N ALA A 272 -3.00 -11.95 12.27
CA ALA A 272 -3.32 -11.04 13.37
C ALA A 272 -2.98 -11.65 14.74
N LEU A 273 -3.32 -12.93 14.96
CA LEU A 273 -2.95 -13.64 16.19
C LEU A 273 -1.44 -13.76 16.35
N ARG A 274 -0.70 -14.12 15.29
CA ARG A 274 0.77 -14.19 15.34
C ARG A 274 1.42 -12.83 15.62
N ALA A 275 0.89 -11.75 15.05
CA ALA A 275 1.35 -10.39 15.33
C ALA A 275 1.10 -10.02 16.80
N LEU A 276 -0.06 -10.35 17.37
CA LEU A 276 -0.33 -10.18 18.79
C LEU A 276 0.62 -11.02 19.67
N GLY A 277 0.90 -12.27 19.31
CA GLY A 277 1.88 -13.11 20.01
C GLY A 277 3.32 -12.62 19.93
N ALA A 278 3.63 -11.77 18.94
CA ALA A 278 4.93 -11.10 18.82
C ALA A 278 4.99 -9.76 19.57
N ARG A 279 3.85 -9.22 20.02
CA ARG A 279 3.76 -7.96 20.78
C ARG A 279 4.09 -8.21 22.26
N LYS A 280 4.60 -7.17 22.92
CA LYS A 280 4.63 -7.08 24.38
C LYS A 280 3.22 -7.15 24.96
N ASP A 281 3.10 -7.58 26.21
CA ASP A 281 1.80 -7.65 26.89
C ASP A 281 1.14 -6.26 26.97
N GLN A 282 1.90 -5.23 27.34
CA GLN A 282 1.48 -3.83 27.27
C GLN A 282 1.71 -3.27 25.87
N GLY A 283 0.68 -2.68 25.28
CA GLY A 283 0.78 -2.10 23.94
C GLY A 283 -0.56 -2.04 23.20
N ARG A 284 -0.51 -1.58 21.94
CA ARG A 284 -1.71 -1.44 21.12
C ARG A 284 -1.53 -2.08 19.75
N SER A 285 -2.59 -2.74 19.29
CA SER A 285 -2.68 -3.31 17.97
C SER A 285 -3.89 -2.80 17.21
N VAL A 286 -3.74 -2.54 15.91
CA VAL A 286 -4.84 -2.24 15.00
C VAL A 286 -4.86 -3.26 13.88
N MET A 287 -5.93 -4.03 13.78
CA MET A 287 -6.09 -5.10 12.78
C MET A 287 -7.26 -4.79 11.86
N ILE A 288 -7.00 -4.83 10.55
CA ILE A 288 -8.03 -4.80 9.51
C ILE A 288 -8.28 -6.24 9.07
N LEU A 289 -9.48 -6.73 9.32
CA LEU A 289 -9.89 -8.11 9.06
C LEU A 289 -11.06 -8.12 8.06
N GLY A 290 -11.20 -9.18 7.26
CA GLY A 290 -12.41 -9.36 6.47
C GLY A 290 -13.63 -9.58 7.38
N ALA A 291 -14.81 -9.10 6.98
CA ALA A 291 -16.06 -9.44 7.66
C ALA A 291 -16.43 -10.92 7.45
N ASP A 292 -17.64 -11.33 7.83
CA ASP A 292 -18.14 -12.69 7.58
C ASP A 292 -18.85 -12.85 6.22
N SER A 293 -19.26 -11.75 5.60
CA SER A 293 -19.85 -11.73 4.26
C SER A 293 -19.65 -10.36 3.59
N SER A 294 -19.80 -10.30 2.27
CA SER A 294 -19.72 -9.05 1.49
C SER A 294 -20.86 -8.07 1.79
N GLN A 295 -21.95 -8.55 2.38
CA GLN A 295 -23.10 -7.75 2.82
C GLN A 295 -23.40 -8.02 4.30
N SER A 296 -22.35 -8.11 5.12
CA SER A 296 -22.54 -8.32 6.54
C SER A 296 -23.30 -7.14 7.13
N ASP A 297 -24.34 -7.42 7.90
CA ASP A 297 -25.13 -6.47 8.69
C ASP A 297 -24.51 -6.22 10.07
N GLY A 298 -23.25 -6.63 10.28
CA GLY A 298 -22.61 -6.66 11.59
C GLY A 298 -22.69 -8.00 12.29
N THR A 299 -23.40 -9.00 11.74
CA THR A 299 -23.51 -10.30 12.40
C THR A 299 -22.16 -11.03 12.40
N VAL A 300 -21.65 -11.32 13.60
CA VAL A 300 -20.40 -12.07 13.82
C VAL A 300 -20.67 -13.57 13.87
N LYS A 301 -20.05 -14.34 12.97
CA LYS A 301 -20.22 -15.81 12.85
C LYS A 301 -18.89 -16.54 12.67
N GLY A 302 -18.95 -17.87 12.75
CA GLY A 302 -17.84 -18.77 12.40
C GLY A 302 -16.51 -18.41 13.06
N GLY A 303 -15.44 -18.40 12.26
CA GLY A 303 -14.08 -18.09 12.73
C GLY A 303 -13.93 -16.68 13.29
N SER A 304 -14.75 -15.71 12.87
CA SER A 304 -14.71 -14.34 13.42
C SER A 304 -15.23 -14.31 14.84
N LYS A 305 -16.29 -15.08 15.13
CA LYS A 305 -16.80 -15.26 16.50
C LYS A 305 -15.74 -15.89 17.39
N SER A 306 -15.09 -16.95 16.93
CA SER A 306 -14.01 -17.62 17.66
C SER A 306 -12.84 -16.68 17.94
N LEU A 307 -12.42 -15.89 16.94
CA LEU A 307 -11.36 -14.90 17.09
C LEU A 307 -11.73 -13.82 18.10
N LEU A 308 -12.91 -13.18 17.95
CA LEU A 308 -13.32 -12.11 18.86
C LEU A 308 -13.49 -12.59 20.29
N ASN A 309 -14.04 -13.79 20.51
CA ASN A 309 -14.09 -14.40 21.84
C ASN A 309 -12.67 -14.55 22.42
N TYR A 310 -11.72 -15.10 21.65
CA TYR A 310 -10.34 -15.22 22.08
C TYR A 310 -9.73 -13.85 22.42
N LEU A 311 -9.95 -12.83 21.60
CA LEU A 311 -9.46 -11.48 21.87
C LEU A 311 -10.06 -10.90 23.16
N HIS A 312 -11.36 -11.07 23.40
CA HIS A 312 -12.01 -10.59 24.63
C HIS A 312 -11.57 -11.36 25.89
N ASP A 313 -11.28 -12.66 25.76
CA ASP A 313 -10.82 -13.49 26.86
C ASP A 313 -9.36 -13.19 27.25
N HIS A 314 -8.52 -12.81 26.27
CA HIS A 314 -7.06 -12.71 26.44
C HIS A 314 -6.50 -11.27 26.38
N TYR A 315 -7.26 -10.30 25.87
CA TYR A 315 -6.82 -8.92 25.70
C TYR A 315 -7.91 -7.92 26.06
N GLU A 316 -7.50 -6.68 26.31
CA GLU A 316 -8.41 -5.54 26.33
C GLU A 316 -8.77 -5.19 24.89
N VAL A 317 -10.06 -5.16 24.58
CA VAL A 317 -10.55 -4.76 23.25
C VAL A 317 -11.08 -3.35 23.37
N HIS A 318 -10.35 -2.39 22.84
CA HIS A 318 -10.72 -0.97 22.89
C HIS A 318 -11.85 -0.64 21.91
N GLY A 319 -11.95 -1.38 20.81
CA GLY A 319 -13.01 -1.17 19.84
C GLY A 319 -13.04 -2.20 18.74
N VAL A 320 -14.25 -2.46 18.24
CA VAL A 320 -14.51 -3.25 17.04
C VAL A 320 -15.51 -2.46 16.20
N THR A 321 -15.21 -2.23 14.92
CA THR A 321 -16.10 -1.51 14.02
C THR A 321 -16.16 -2.20 12.67
N GLU A 322 -17.37 -2.49 12.21
CA GLU A 322 -17.63 -2.91 10.83
C GLU A 322 -17.53 -1.70 9.91
N VAL A 323 -16.86 -1.90 8.78
CA VAL A 323 -16.59 -0.87 7.79
C VAL A 323 -17.06 -1.38 6.43
N ASP A 324 -17.86 -0.55 5.77
CA ASP A 324 -18.44 -0.87 4.46
C ASP A 324 -17.34 -1.10 3.41
N GLY A 325 -17.41 -2.25 2.73
CA GLY A 325 -16.46 -2.67 1.71
C GLY A 325 -16.38 -1.72 0.51
N ARG A 326 -17.37 -0.85 0.31
CA ARG A 326 -17.34 0.23 -0.70
C ARG A 326 -16.16 1.18 -0.49
N LEU A 327 -15.63 1.28 0.73
CA LEU A 327 -14.41 2.05 0.99
C LEU A 327 -13.15 1.42 0.37
N TYR A 328 -13.18 0.15 -0.02
CA TYR A 328 -12.14 -0.54 -0.80
C TYR A 328 -12.43 -0.61 -2.32
N ALA A 329 -13.61 -0.17 -2.77
CA ALA A 329 -14.11 -0.40 -4.14
C ALA A 329 -13.14 0.08 -5.23
N ARG A 330 -12.41 1.17 -4.99
CA ARG A 330 -11.50 1.72 -6.01
C ARG A 330 -10.22 0.90 -6.17
N HIS A 331 -9.86 0.10 -5.17
CA HIS A 331 -8.76 -0.86 -5.23
C HIS A 331 -9.24 -2.26 -5.66
N GLY A 332 -10.49 -2.38 -6.11
CA GLY A 332 -11.02 -3.64 -6.66
C GLY A 332 -11.56 -4.61 -5.62
N ALA A 333 -11.59 -4.26 -4.32
CA ALA A 333 -12.25 -5.03 -3.26
C ALA A 333 -13.62 -4.43 -2.92
N GLY A 334 -14.59 -5.26 -2.54
CA GLY A 334 -15.93 -4.80 -2.15
C GLY A 334 -16.51 -5.57 -0.97
N TYR A 335 -15.64 -6.27 -0.25
CA TYR A 335 -16.02 -7.07 0.90
C TYR A 335 -15.97 -6.19 2.15
N ASN A 336 -16.99 -6.27 3.02
CA ASN A 336 -16.96 -5.56 4.29
C ASN A 336 -15.75 -5.99 5.11
N ILE A 337 -15.23 -5.09 5.90
CA ILE A 337 -14.07 -5.32 6.77
C ILE A 337 -14.42 -4.94 8.21
N ARG A 338 -13.57 -5.36 9.14
CA ARG A 338 -13.63 -5.00 10.55
C ARG A 338 -12.30 -4.39 10.95
N ILE A 339 -12.36 -3.22 11.57
CA ILE A 339 -11.22 -2.63 12.26
C ILE A 339 -11.35 -3.01 13.73
N VAL A 340 -10.32 -3.68 14.25
CA VAL A 340 -10.24 -4.13 15.64
C VAL A 340 -9.05 -3.45 16.30
N VAL A 341 -9.30 -2.77 17.43
CA VAL A 341 -8.28 -2.14 18.27
C VAL A 341 -8.13 -2.96 19.54
N VAL A 342 -6.94 -3.53 19.73
CA VAL A 342 -6.59 -4.41 20.86
C VAL A 342 -5.55 -3.72 21.71
N GLY A 343 -5.83 -3.53 23.00
CA GLY A 343 -4.93 -2.99 24.01
C GLY A 343 -4.16 -4.09 24.74
N ASP A 344 -3.95 -3.89 26.03
CA ASP A 344 -3.09 -4.75 26.84
C ASP A 344 -3.58 -6.20 26.90
N LYS A 345 -2.64 -7.13 27.05
CA LYS A 345 -2.95 -8.52 27.31
C LYS A 345 -3.46 -8.67 28.74
N ARG A 346 -4.55 -9.43 28.92
CA ARG A 346 -5.11 -9.75 30.24
C ARG A 346 -4.21 -10.72 30.99
N ALA A 347 -4.14 -10.53 32.31
CA ALA A 347 -3.40 -11.37 33.24
C ALA A 347 -3.97 -12.79 33.37
#